data_AF-A0A077NNY8-F1
#
_entry.id   AF-A0A077NNY8-F1
#
_cell.length_a   1.000
_cell.length_b   1.000
_cell.length_c   1.000
_cell.angle_alpha   90.00
_cell.angle_beta   90.00
_cell.angle_gamma   90.00
#
_symmetry.space_group_name_H-M   'P 1'
#
loop_
_entity.id
_entity.type
_entity.pdbx_description
1 polymer ?
#
loop_
_entity_poly.entity_id
_entity_poly.type
_entity_poly.pdbx_seq_one_letter_code
_entity_poly.pdbx_strand_id
1 'polypeptide(L)'
;MGDYSYLVLGKGNEDWLWSCSHGAGRSVRRQAMRNKVPDLQKNSRLPWQCITLKSDRLREEAPEAYKPITSVIEIQEQTGLIQPVARVRPWITFKA
;
A
#
# COMPACT_ATOMS: atom_id res chain seq x y z
N MET A 1 -0.63 -1.50 4.88
CA MET A 1 -0.58 -0.38 5.84
C MET A 1 0.89 -0.06 6.13
N GLY A 2 1.24 1.17 6.52
CA GLY A 2 2.64 1.46 6.91
C GLY A 2 3.63 1.56 5.76
N ASP A 3 3.15 1.87 4.57
CA ASP A 3 3.96 2.15 3.37
C ASP A 3 3.54 3.52 2.82
N TYR A 4 4.25 4.03 1.83
CA TYR A 4 3.94 5.29 1.19
C TYR A 4 2.56 5.30 0.54
N SER A 5 1.96 6.49 0.48
CA SER A 5 0.81 6.78 -0.39
C SER A 5 1.25 7.78 -1.45
N TYR A 6 0.61 7.72 -2.62
CA TYR A 6 0.96 8.56 -3.76
C TYR A 6 -0.25 9.33 -4.23
N LEU A 7 -0.06 10.64 -4.40
CA LEU A 7 -0.96 11.47 -5.19
C LEU A 7 -0.41 11.50 -6.61
N VAL A 8 -1.27 11.23 -7.57
CA VAL A 8 -0.88 11.08 -8.98
C VAL A 8 -1.85 11.85 -9.87
N LEU A 9 -1.34 12.34 -10.99
CA LEU A 9 -2.14 12.89 -12.09
C LEU A 9 -2.30 11.80 -13.15
N GLY A 10 -3.53 11.51 -13.56
CA GLY A 10 -3.79 10.60 -14.68
C GLY A 10 -3.46 11.27 -16.01
N LYS A 11 -2.79 10.54 -16.92
CA LYS A 11 -2.44 11.04 -18.26
C LYS A 11 -3.52 10.77 -19.32
N GLY A 12 -4.61 10.07 -18.96
CA GLY A 12 -5.77 9.87 -19.83
C GLY A 12 -5.53 8.91 -20.99
N ASN A 13 -5.07 7.68 -20.71
CA ASN A 13 -4.79 6.68 -21.73
C ASN A 13 -6.06 5.90 -22.14
N GLU A 14 -6.45 5.98 -23.42
CA GLU A 14 -7.65 5.33 -23.98
C GLU A 14 -7.55 3.81 -24.03
N ASP A 15 -6.36 3.25 -24.32
CA ASP A 15 -6.12 1.80 -24.33
C ASP A 15 -6.37 1.17 -22.94
N TRP A 16 -6.35 2.01 -21.91
CA TRP A 16 -6.57 1.66 -20.51
C TRP A 16 -7.90 2.19 -19.97
N LEU A 17 -8.83 2.56 -20.86
CA LEU A 17 -10.17 3.05 -20.50
C LEU A 17 -10.11 4.21 -19.49
N TRP A 18 -9.16 5.12 -19.68
CA TRP A 18 -8.92 6.29 -18.82
C TRP A 18 -8.74 5.93 -17.33
N SER A 19 -8.17 4.75 -17.05
CA SER A 19 -8.05 4.19 -15.71
C SER A 19 -6.61 3.96 -15.27
N CYS A 20 -6.40 3.81 -13.96
CA CYS A 20 -5.13 3.41 -13.35
C CYS A 20 -5.36 2.55 -12.11
N SER A 21 -4.31 1.95 -11.55
CA SER A 21 -4.41 1.10 -10.36
C SER A 21 -4.84 1.92 -9.13
N HIS A 22 -5.61 1.32 -8.23
CA HIS A 22 -6.05 1.98 -6.99
C HIS A 22 -5.05 1.85 -5.81
N GLY A 23 -3.95 1.10 -5.96
CA GLY A 23 -2.98 0.87 -4.89
C GLY A 23 -2.16 -0.41 -5.07
N ALA A 24 -1.44 -0.80 -4.02
CA ALA A 24 -0.43 -1.86 -4.09
C ALA A 24 -0.99 -3.27 -4.41
N GLY A 25 -2.22 -3.54 -3.97
CA GLY A 25 -2.79 -4.89 -4.01
C GLY A 25 -2.13 -5.85 -3.02
N ARG A 26 -2.85 -6.91 -2.66
CA ARG A 26 -2.35 -7.92 -1.72
C ARG A 26 -1.42 -8.90 -2.45
N SER A 27 -0.31 -9.24 -1.81
CA SER A 27 0.56 -10.37 -2.21
C SER A 27 0.14 -11.65 -1.50
N VAL A 28 -0.46 -11.54 -0.31
CA VAL A 28 -0.88 -12.67 0.52
C VAL A 28 -2.38 -12.58 0.85
N ARG A 29 -3.08 -13.72 0.73
CA ARG A 29 -4.50 -13.84 1.10
C ARG A 29 -4.71 -13.47 2.57
N ARG A 30 -5.81 -12.79 2.87
CA ARG A 30 -6.13 -12.31 4.24
C ARG A 30 -6.13 -13.44 5.27
N GLN A 31 -6.78 -14.56 4.96
CA GLN A 31 -6.87 -15.70 5.87
C GLN A 31 -5.50 -16.29 6.23
N ALA A 32 -4.56 -16.30 5.28
CA ALA A 32 -3.21 -16.81 5.49
C ALA A 32 -2.37 -15.93 6.44
N MET A 33 -2.81 -14.69 6.69
CA MET A 33 -2.14 -13.78 7.63
C MET A 33 -2.56 -13.99 9.09
N ARG A 34 -3.65 -14.71 9.36
CA ARG A 34 -4.22 -14.83 10.72
C ARG A 34 -3.28 -15.50 11.72
N ASN A 35 -2.49 -16.47 11.25
CA ASN A 35 -1.59 -17.27 12.08
C ASN A 35 -0.19 -16.64 12.21
N LYS A 36 0.07 -15.53 11.53
CA LYS A 36 1.36 -14.85 11.60
C LYS A 36 1.36 -13.83 12.73
N VAL A 37 2.44 -13.81 13.51
CA VAL A 37 2.71 -12.71 14.45
C VAL A 37 3.44 -11.61 13.67
N PRO A 38 2.83 -10.43 13.45
CA PRO A 38 3.46 -9.38 12.67
C PRO A 38 4.47 -8.65 13.55
N ASP A 39 5.73 -8.63 13.12
CA ASP A 39 6.70 -7.70 13.66
C ASP A 39 6.65 -6.42 12.85
N LEU A 40 5.82 -5.47 13.29
CA LEU A 40 5.61 -4.21 12.59
C LEU A 40 6.86 -3.32 12.58
N GLN A 41 7.75 -3.46 13.56
CA GLN A 41 8.97 -2.66 13.63
C GLN A 41 10.03 -3.21 12.67
N LYS A 42 10.18 -4.54 12.61
CA LYS A 42 11.14 -5.17 11.70
C LYS A 42 10.67 -5.19 10.24
N ASN A 43 9.37 -5.38 10.02
CA ASN A 43 8.82 -5.55 8.68
C ASN A 43 8.30 -4.25 8.07
N SER A 44 8.31 -3.14 8.80
CA SER A 44 8.05 -1.84 8.22
C SER A 44 9.31 -1.22 7.64
N ARG A 45 9.16 -0.62 6.46
CA ARG A 45 10.20 0.18 5.80
C ARG A 45 10.26 1.62 6.33
N LEU A 46 9.33 2.02 7.19
CA LEU A 46 9.13 3.40 7.63
C LEU A 46 8.86 3.47 9.14
N PRO A 47 9.18 4.58 9.81
CA PRO A 47 8.74 4.82 11.18
C PRO A 47 7.28 5.28 11.17
N TRP A 48 6.36 4.44 11.64
CA TRP A 48 4.93 4.75 11.82
C TRP A 48 4.33 3.90 12.95
N GLN A 49 3.14 4.28 13.40
CA GLN A 49 2.39 3.57 14.45
C GLN A 49 1.01 3.14 13.95
N CYS A 50 0.61 1.91 14.29
CA CYS A 50 -0.78 1.47 14.13
C CYS A 50 -1.53 1.55 15.45
N ILE A 51 -2.73 2.12 15.41
CA ILE A 51 -3.71 2.08 16.48
C ILE A 51 -4.90 1.25 15.98
N THR A 52 -5.37 0.30 16.79
CA THR A 52 -6.53 -0.54 16.45
C THR A 52 -7.27 -0.97 17.71
N LEU A 53 -8.58 -1.20 17.59
CA LEU A 53 -9.38 -1.85 18.62
C LEU A 53 -9.39 -3.38 18.48
N LYS A 54 -8.92 -3.90 17.34
CA LYS A 54 -8.90 -5.33 17.02
C LYS A 54 -7.48 -5.75 16.64
N SER A 55 -6.83 -6.53 17.50
CA SER A 55 -5.45 -7.01 17.28
C SER A 55 -5.31 -7.82 15.99
N ASP A 56 -6.36 -8.54 15.57
CA ASP A 56 -6.33 -9.34 14.34
C ASP A 56 -6.13 -8.47 13.09
N ARG A 57 -6.59 -7.21 13.11
CA ARG A 57 -6.39 -6.26 12.01
C ARG A 57 -4.92 -5.90 11.80
N LEU A 58 -4.11 -5.90 12.85
CA LEU A 58 -2.67 -5.70 12.73
C LEU A 58 -2.04 -6.81 11.88
N ARG A 59 -2.53 -8.04 12.03
CA ARG A 59 -1.99 -9.21 11.31
C ARG A 59 -2.50 -9.26 9.88
N GLU A 60 -3.80 -9.10 9.70
CA GLU A 60 -4.44 -9.18 8.38
C GLU A 60 -3.95 -8.11 7.39
N GLU A 61 -3.57 -6.94 7.91
CA GLU A 61 -3.24 -5.74 7.14
C GLU A 61 -1.78 -5.29 7.30
N ALA A 62 -0.93 -6.16 7.88
CA ALA A 62 0.50 -5.93 8.04
C ALA A 62 1.17 -5.53 6.70
N PRO A 63 2.25 -4.72 6.71
CA PRO A 63 2.92 -4.26 5.49
C PRO A 63 3.27 -5.40 4.52
N GLU A 64 3.73 -6.54 5.03
CA GLU A 64 4.10 -7.74 4.26
C GLU A 64 2.95 -8.41 3.51
N ALA A 65 1.70 -8.13 3.87
CA ALA A 65 0.54 -8.68 3.17
C ALA A 65 0.31 -8.04 1.79
N TYR A 66 0.99 -6.92 1.53
CA TYR A 66 0.86 -6.11 0.32
C TYR A 66 2.13 -6.17 -0.52
N LYS A 67 1.98 -5.90 -1.81
CA LYS A 67 3.13 -5.62 -2.68
C LYS A 67 3.76 -4.28 -2.27
N PRO A 68 5.04 -4.04 -2.59
CA PRO A 68 5.61 -2.69 -2.50
C PRO A 68 4.81 -1.74 -3.40
N ILE A 69 4.31 -0.63 -2.85
CA ILE A 69 3.56 0.35 -3.64
C ILE A 69 4.45 1.03 -4.68
N THR A 70 5.73 1.25 -4.36
CA THR A 70 6.67 1.98 -5.21
C THR A 70 6.79 1.36 -6.59
N SER A 71 6.93 0.03 -6.68
CA SER A 71 7.06 -0.64 -7.97
C SER A 71 5.78 -0.55 -8.81
N VAL A 72 4.60 -0.52 -8.18
CA VAL A 72 3.32 -0.34 -8.87
C VAL A 72 3.21 1.07 -9.47
N ILE A 73 3.73 2.08 -8.78
CA ILE A 73 3.77 3.47 -9.27
C ILE A 73 4.80 3.62 -10.39
N GLU A 74 6.02 3.10 -10.22
CA GLU A 74 7.10 3.19 -11.20
C GLU A 74 6.69 2.59 -12.55
N ILE A 75 6.06 1.41 -12.54
CA ILE A 75 5.58 0.78 -13.78
C ILE A 75 4.53 1.65 -14.48
N GLN A 76 3.56 2.21 -13.75
CA GLN A 76 2.52 3.05 -14.35
C GLN A 76 3.04 4.41 -14.84
N GLU A 77 4.07 4.95 -14.21
CA GLU A 77 4.75 6.15 -14.68
C GLU A 77 5.53 5.87 -15.97
N GLN A 78 6.28 4.77 -16.01
CA GLN A 78 7.06 4.34 -17.18
C GLN A 78 6.18 4.01 -18.38
N THR A 79 4.99 3.44 -18.16
CA THR A 79 4.01 3.19 -19.23
C THR A 79 3.20 4.44 -19.62
N GLY A 80 3.47 5.58 -18.97
CA GLY A 80 2.79 6.83 -19.29
C GLY A 80 1.33 6.89 -18.87
N LEU A 81 0.88 6.07 -17.92
CA LEU A 81 -0.50 6.09 -17.40
C LEU A 81 -0.71 7.22 -16.39
N ILE A 82 0.30 7.49 -15.58
CA ILE A 82 0.24 8.47 -14.50
C ILE A 82 1.50 9.34 -14.46
N GLN A 83 1.40 10.45 -13.73
CA GLN A 83 2.52 11.26 -13.26
C GLN A 83 2.42 11.38 -11.73
N PRO A 84 3.40 10.88 -10.96
CA PRO A 84 3.47 11.12 -9.53
C PRO A 84 3.58 12.63 -9.22
N VAL A 85 2.71 13.12 -8.34
CA VAL A 85 2.67 14.53 -7.91
C VAL A 85 3.26 14.68 -6.52
N ALA A 86 2.88 13.79 -5.61
CA ALA A 86 3.39 13.79 -4.24
C ALA A 86 3.48 12.37 -3.68
N ARG A 87 4.44 12.18 -2.78
CA ARG A 87 4.60 10.97 -1.98
C ARG A 87 4.42 11.32 -0.51
N VAL A 88 3.49 10.62 0.14
CA VAL A 88 3.11 10.85 1.54
C VAL A 88 3.54 9.66 2.38
N ARG A 89 4.22 9.93 3.50
CA ARG A 89 4.59 8.89 4.48
C ARG A 89 3.58 8.86 5.62
N PRO A 90 3.10 7.69 6.07
CA PRO A 90 2.24 7.60 7.24
C PRO A 90 3.05 7.86 8.51
N TRP A 91 2.43 8.53 9.48
CA TRP A 91 2.96 8.62 10.85
C TRP A 91 2.14 7.75 11.79
N ILE A 92 0.81 7.86 11.68
CA ILE A 92 -0.15 7.10 12.46
C ILE A 92 -1.19 6.52 11.50
N THR A 93 -1.59 5.28 11.70
CA THR A 93 -2.75 4.69 11.03
C THR A 93 -3.71 4.14 12.07
N PHE A 94 -5.00 4.48 11.93
CA PHE A 94 -6.06 3.86 12.70
C PHE A 94 -6.76 2.77 11.86
N LYS A 95 -6.98 1.60 12.45
CA LYS A 95 -7.70 0.48 11.82
C LYS A 95 -8.85 0.01 12.71
N ALA A 96 -10.02 -0.16 12.10
CA ALA A 96 -11.26 -0.59 12.75
C ALA A 96 -11.63 -2.07 12.52
#